data_AF-A0A538J6X3-F1
#
_entry.id   AF-A0A538J6X3-F1
#
_cell.length_a   1.000
_cell.length_b   1.000
_cell.length_c   1.000
_cell.angle_alpha   90.00
_cell.angle_beta   90.00
_cell.angle_gamma   90.00
#
_symmetry.space_group_name_H-M   'P 1'
#
loop_
_entity.id
_entity.type
_entity.pdbx_description
1 polymer ?
#
loop_
_entity_poly.entity_id
_entity_poly.type
_entity_poly.pdbx_seq_one_letter_code
_entity_poly.pdbx_strand_id
1 'polypeptide(L)'
;MGGLLGRGRGIRAAGPLLEVLNAVELVDHHAHGILRGEPTLDEFRGLFSESPDPRQWPHVATGLTYRRAIGELAAFFDLEPTERAVYEHRVATDPAEYASSLLRATRTEWLLVDDGYPPPGEGTSWDELGELANCSARPVLRIERVAEETSLDGLRGEVTAARENGFVGLKTIAAYRGGLDFEAFGPSDPSSLGGRVEGAAMRDAVTAALEANEAAGSPLPVQVHAGFGDSDLFLPRVQPGYLKPLIERFRDTPFVLLHCYPFVREAGWLAHVYGNVYFDLSLTIPHVSRPAEMVRQALAEVAGTQVLRENARALYGL
;
A
#
# COMPACT_ATOMS: atom_id res chain seq x y z
N MET A 1 24.08 -8.33 -10.10
CA MET A 1 24.21 -7.14 -10.97
C MET A 1 23.30 -6.03 -10.44
N GLY A 2 23.86 -5.06 -9.74
CA GLY A 2 23.11 -3.94 -9.11
C GLY A 2 22.91 -2.76 -10.06
N GLY A 3 21.91 -2.85 -10.94
CA GLY A 3 21.64 -1.80 -11.94
C GLY A 3 20.20 -1.29 -12.02
N LEU A 4 19.27 -1.83 -11.23
CA LEU A 4 17.82 -1.59 -11.43
C LEU A 4 17.34 -0.18 -11.03
N LEU A 5 18.10 0.58 -10.22
CA LEU A 5 17.69 1.92 -9.76
C LEU A 5 18.80 2.98 -9.92
N GLY A 6 19.89 2.66 -10.61
CA GLY A 6 21.12 3.47 -10.64
C GLY A 6 21.12 4.69 -11.56
N ARG A 7 20.01 5.02 -12.22
CA ARG A 7 19.92 6.22 -13.07
C ARG A 7 18.99 7.22 -12.42
N GLY A 8 19.54 8.08 -11.56
CA GLY A 8 18.85 9.31 -11.18
C GLY A 8 18.46 10.05 -12.46
N ARG A 9 17.16 10.04 -12.81
CA ARG A 9 16.64 10.87 -13.89
C ARG A 9 16.89 12.31 -13.43
N GLY A 10 17.83 12.99 -14.08
CA GLY A 10 18.09 14.40 -13.80
C GLY A 10 16.87 15.21 -14.21
N ILE A 11 15.91 15.39 -13.30
CA ILE A 11 14.76 16.26 -13.49
C ILE A 11 15.31 17.69 -13.50
N ARG A 12 15.74 18.15 -14.69
CA ARG A 12 16.00 19.56 -14.95
C ARG A 12 14.66 20.19 -15.30
N ALA A 13 14.13 21.00 -14.40
CA ALA A 13 12.89 21.72 -14.66
C ALA A 13 13.08 22.66 -15.85
N ALA A 14 12.45 22.33 -16.98
CA ALA A 14 12.44 23.15 -18.19
C ALA A 14 11.05 23.78 -18.43
N GLY A 15 10.37 24.19 -17.36
CA GLY A 15 9.02 24.77 -17.42
C GLY A 15 8.37 24.96 -16.04
N PRO A 16 7.11 25.44 -15.99
CA PRO A 16 6.31 25.52 -14.77
C PRO A 16 6.26 24.16 -14.04
N LEU A 17 6.37 24.17 -12.71
CA LEU A 17 6.43 22.95 -11.89
C LEU A 17 5.31 21.95 -12.21
N LEU A 18 4.09 22.43 -12.46
CA LEU A 18 2.95 21.57 -12.80
C LEU A 18 3.15 20.81 -14.12
N GLU A 19 3.69 21.47 -15.15
CA GLU A 19 3.98 20.82 -16.44
C GLU A 19 5.08 19.76 -16.29
N VAL A 20 6.11 20.07 -15.51
CA VAL A 20 7.18 19.11 -15.19
C VAL A 20 6.60 17.91 -14.45
N LEU A 21 5.80 18.13 -13.40
CA LEU A 21 5.18 17.05 -12.62
C LEU A 21 4.23 16.19 -13.47
N ASN A 22 3.49 16.78 -14.41
CA ASN A 22 2.60 16.04 -15.32
C ASN A 22 3.36 15.15 -16.32
N ALA A 23 4.65 15.42 -16.55
CA ALA A 23 5.50 14.61 -17.42
C ALA A 23 6.23 13.48 -16.67
N VAL A 24 6.23 13.49 -15.33
CA VAL A 24 6.89 12.46 -14.52
C VAL A 24 6.04 11.19 -14.53
N GLU A 25 6.63 10.09 -14.98
CA GLU A 25 6.05 8.76 -14.86
C GLU A 25 6.10 8.30 -13.39
N LEU A 26 5.05 7.62 -12.94
CA LEU A 26 4.87 7.27 -11.54
C LEU A 26 5.39 5.87 -11.24
N VAL A 27 5.99 5.70 -10.06
CA VAL A 27 6.25 4.39 -9.45
C VAL A 27 5.22 4.22 -8.35
N ASP A 28 4.25 3.35 -8.56
CA ASP A 28 3.31 2.96 -7.51
C ASP A 28 3.98 1.89 -6.66
N HIS A 29 4.50 2.28 -5.51
CA HIS A 29 5.33 1.40 -4.72
C HIS A 29 4.54 0.48 -3.80
N HIS A 30 3.23 0.65 -3.66
CA HIS A 30 2.35 -0.26 -2.96
C HIS A 30 0.97 -0.31 -3.64
N ALA A 31 0.66 -1.44 -4.26
CA ALA A 31 -0.62 -1.69 -4.88
C ALA A 31 -1.16 -3.07 -4.49
N HIS A 32 -2.44 -3.28 -4.80
CA HIS A 32 -3.14 -4.56 -4.62
C HIS A 32 -3.69 -5.07 -5.95
N GLY A 33 -3.91 -6.37 -6.02
CA GLY A 33 -4.62 -6.98 -7.15
C GLY A 33 -6.07 -6.48 -7.24
N ILE A 34 -6.64 -6.52 -8.44
CA ILE A 34 -8.04 -6.16 -8.67
C ILE A 34 -8.91 -7.41 -8.47
N LEU A 35 -9.97 -7.29 -7.66
CA LEU A 35 -10.92 -8.37 -7.44
C LEU A 35 -11.63 -8.76 -8.75
N ARG A 36 -11.86 -10.07 -8.94
CA ARG A 36 -12.51 -10.60 -10.15
C ARG A 36 -14.05 -10.56 -10.11
N GLY A 37 -14.63 -10.31 -8.93
CA GLY A 37 -16.07 -10.27 -8.75
C GLY A 37 -16.72 -9.03 -9.35
N GLU A 38 -17.90 -9.20 -9.93
CA GLU A 38 -18.76 -8.09 -10.32
C GLU A 38 -19.60 -7.64 -9.12
N PRO A 39 -19.37 -6.42 -8.58
CA PRO A 39 -20.10 -5.96 -7.40
C PRO A 39 -21.52 -5.54 -7.78
N THR A 40 -22.47 -5.80 -6.88
CA THR A 40 -23.75 -5.07 -6.84
C THR A 40 -23.51 -3.57 -6.64
N LEU A 41 -24.54 -2.75 -6.83
CA LEU A 41 -24.41 -1.29 -6.62
C LEU A 41 -23.99 -0.94 -5.18
N ASP A 42 -24.47 -1.70 -4.19
CA ASP A 42 -24.10 -1.50 -2.79
C ASP A 42 -22.66 -1.93 -2.51
N GLU A 43 -22.20 -3.06 -3.07
CA GLU A 43 -20.79 -3.47 -2.98
C GLU A 43 -19.87 -2.49 -3.71
N PHE A 44 -20.30 -1.93 -4.86
CA PHE A 44 -19.56 -0.90 -5.58
C PHE A 44 -19.38 0.36 -4.74
N ARG A 45 -20.40 0.77 -3.96
CA ARG A 45 -20.25 1.85 -2.97
C ARG A 45 -19.23 1.47 -1.89
N GLY A 46 -19.26 0.22 -1.44
CA GLY A 46 -18.31 -0.33 -0.49
C GLY A 46 -16.86 -0.17 -0.92
N LEU A 47 -16.56 -0.29 -2.21
CA LEU A 47 -15.20 -0.13 -2.74
C LEU A 47 -14.57 1.25 -2.48
N PHE A 48 -15.36 2.29 -2.16
CA PHE A 48 -14.87 3.64 -1.85
C PHE A 48 -14.69 3.89 -0.34
N SER A 49 -14.64 2.83 0.46
CA SER A 49 -14.52 2.88 1.91
C SER A 49 -13.76 1.66 2.42
N GLU A 50 -12.99 1.86 3.49
CA GLU A 50 -12.37 0.75 4.21
C GLU A 50 -13.38 -0.05 5.03
N SER A 51 -14.65 0.38 5.14
CA SER A 51 -15.61 -0.32 5.98
C SER A 51 -16.18 -1.57 5.30
N PRO A 52 -15.96 -2.77 5.87
CA PRO A 52 -16.59 -4.00 5.36
C PRO A 52 -18.06 -4.11 5.76
N ASP A 53 -18.59 -3.18 6.57
CA ASP A 53 -19.97 -3.22 7.08
C ASP A 53 -20.96 -2.69 6.03
N PRO A 54 -21.86 -3.53 5.47
CA PRO A 54 -22.80 -3.10 4.44
C PRO A 54 -23.74 -1.99 4.88
N ARG A 55 -23.94 -1.80 6.18
CA ARG A 55 -24.74 -0.69 6.72
C ARG A 55 -24.10 0.68 6.44
N GLN A 56 -22.79 0.73 6.20
CA GLN A 56 -22.08 1.97 5.88
C GLN A 56 -22.21 2.36 4.41
N TRP A 57 -22.35 1.39 3.50
CA TRP A 57 -22.26 1.64 2.05
C TRP A 57 -23.28 2.67 1.51
N PRO A 58 -24.55 2.70 1.97
CA PRO A 58 -25.47 3.79 1.60
C PRO A 58 -24.99 5.18 2.05
N HIS A 59 -24.27 5.27 3.17
CA HIS A 59 -23.68 6.52 3.65
C HIS A 59 -22.44 6.92 2.86
N VAL A 60 -21.65 5.96 2.37
CA VAL A 60 -20.48 6.20 1.51
C VAL A 60 -20.86 7.02 0.28
N ALA A 61 -22.02 6.73 -0.32
CA ALA A 61 -22.55 7.46 -1.48
C ALA A 61 -22.73 8.98 -1.24
N THR A 62 -22.91 9.39 0.02
CA THR A 62 -23.02 10.81 0.41
C THR A 62 -21.67 11.47 0.70
N GLY A 63 -20.62 10.66 0.86
CA GLY A 63 -19.27 11.08 1.21
C GLY A 63 -18.56 11.82 0.08
N LEU A 64 -17.60 12.67 0.47
CA LEU A 64 -16.84 13.49 -0.46
C LEU A 64 -16.00 12.67 -1.43
N THR A 65 -15.38 11.58 -0.95
CA THR A 65 -14.58 10.66 -1.76
C THR A 65 -15.41 10.06 -2.89
N TYR A 66 -16.54 9.47 -2.54
CA TYR A 66 -17.45 8.86 -3.50
C TYR A 66 -17.94 9.88 -4.54
N ARG A 67 -18.43 11.04 -4.09
CA ARG A 67 -18.94 12.09 -5.00
C ARG A 67 -17.87 12.63 -5.96
N ARG A 68 -16.62 12.79 -5.48
CA ARG A 68 -15.50 13.17 -6.33
C ARG A 68 -15.22 12.08 -7.35
N ALA A 69 -15.13 10.82 -6.91
CA ALA A 69 -14.80 9.72 -7.79
C ALA A 69 -15.86 9.46 -8.87
N ILE A 70 -17.15 9.53 -8.55
CA ILE A 70 -18.22 9.46 -9.55
C ILE A 70 -18.08 10.57 -10.59
N GLY A 71 -17.74 11.80 -10.17
CA GLY A 71 -17.48 12.89 -11.11
C GLY A 71 -16.26 12.65 -12.01
N GLU A 72 -15.16 12.15 -11.45
CA GLU A 72 -13.94 11.84 -12.21
C GLU A 72 -14.15 10.68 -13.18
N LEU A 73 -14.81 9.61 -12.76
CA LEU A 73 -15.13 8.45 -13.60
C LEU A 73 -16.08 8.85 -14.74
N ALA A 74 -17.14 9.60 -14.43
CA ALA A 74 -18.06 10.07 -15.45
C ALA A 74 -17.36 10.97 -16.46
N ALA A 75 -16.49 11.88 -16.02
CA ALA A 75 -15.69 12.70 -16.93
C ALA A 75 -14.70 11.87 -17.76
N PHE A 76 -14.10 10.83 -17.17
CA PHE A 76 -13.16 9.95 -17.87
C PHE A 76 -13.82 9.14 -18.99
N PHE A 77 -15.01 8.61 -18.74
CA PHE A 77 -15.75 7.78 -19.68
C PHE A 77 -16.77 8.57 -20.54
N ASP A 78 -16.78 9.90 -20.45
CA ASP A 78 -17.74 10.78 -21.15
C ASP A 78 -19.21 10.43 -20.89
N LEU A 79 -19.55 10.28 -19.60
CA LEU A 79 -20.87 9.91 -19.09
C LEU A 79 -21.54 11.06 -18.35
N GLU A 80 -22.86 10.95 -18.17
CA GLU A 80 -23.58 11.78 -17.20
C GLU A 80 -23.00 11.60 -15.78
N PRO A 81 -22.75 12.66 -15.00
CA PRO A 81 -22.09 12.61 -13.70
C PRO A 81 -23.02 12.09 -12.59
N THR A 82 -23.52 10.88 -12.78
CA THR A 82 -24.44 10.18 -11.89
C THR A 82 -23.90 8.80 -11.53
N GLU A 83 -24.17 8.34 -10.31
CA GLU A 83 -23.83 6.99 -9.86
C GLU A 83 -24.35 5.93 -10.83
N ARG A 84 -25.59 6.11 -11.32
CA ARG A 84 -26.22 5.12 -12.18
C ARG A 84 -25.49 4.96 -13.50
N ALA A 85 -25.16 6.05 -14.18
CA ALA A 85 -24.46 6.00 -15.46
C ALA A 85 -23.08 5.36 -15.33
N VAL A 86 -22.31 5.72 -14.29
CA VAL A 86 -20.98 5.14 -14.01
C VAL A 86 -21.08 3.64 -13.72
N TYR A 87 -22.01 3.24 -12.84
CA TYR A 87 -22.18 1.84 -12.47
C TYR A 87 -22.68 0.98 -13.65
N GLU A 88 -23.67 1.46 -14.41
CA GLU A 88 -24.16 0.75 -15.60
C GLU A 88 -23.07 0.61 -16.66
N HIS A 89 -22.24 1.64 -16.87
CA HIS A 89 -21.08 1.55 -17.77
C HIS A 89 -20.07 0.51 -17.30
N ARG A 90 -19.73 0.49 -15.99
CA ARG A 90 -18.84 -0.53 -15.40
C ARG A 90 -19.34 -1.94 -15.68
N VAL A 91 -20.60 -2.22 -15.39
CA VAL A 91 -21.19 -3.57 -15.54
C VAL A 91 -21.36 -3.97 -17.02
N ALA A 92 -21.55 -3.00 -17.92
CA ALA A 92 -21.70 -3.26 -19.35
C ALA A 92 -20.37 -3.45 -20.10
N THR A 93 -19.24 -3.09 -19.48
CA THR A 93 -17.90 -3.13 -20.09
C THR A 93 -17.16 -4.39 -19.65
N ASP A 94 -16.35 -4.96 -20.54
CA ASP A 94 -15.47 -6.06 -20.14
C ASP A 94 -14.56 -5.63 -18.97
N PRO A 95 -14.45 -6.42 -17.88
CA PRO A 95 -13.69 -6.02 -16.70
C PRO A 95 -12.22 -5.70 -16.99
N ALA A 96 -11.57 -6.44 -17.89
CA ALA A 96 -10.18 -6.20 -18.23
C ALA A 96 -10.01 -4.94 -19.09
N GLU A 97 -10.93 -4.67 -20.02
CA GLU A 97 -10.98 -3.42 -20.79
C GLU A 97 -11.18 -2.20 -19.87
N TYR A 98 -12.15 -2.29 -18.96
CA TYR A 98 -12.47 -1.22 -18.02
C TYR A 98 -11.25 -0.92 -17.12
N ALA A 99 -10.67 -1.95 -16.50
CA ALA A 99 -9.50 -1.80 -15.63
C ALA A 99 -8.27 -1.26 -16.40
N SER A 100 -8.00 -1.79 -17.60
CA SER A 100 -6.87 -1.34 -18.43
C SER A 100 -7.00 0.13 -18.80
N SER A 101 -8.21 0.60 -19.11
CA SER A 101 -8.47 1.99 -19.47
C SER A 101 -8.12 2.94 -18.33
N LEU A 102 -8.56 2.64 -17.10
CA LEU A 102 -8.23 3.43 -15.93
C LEU A 102 -6.76 3.36 -15.56
N LEU A 103 -6.17 2.15 -15.50
CA LEU A 103 -4.78 1.96 -15.11
C LEU A 103 -3.82 2.69 -16.07
N ARG A 104 -4.03 2.57 -17.38
CA ARG A 104 -3.14 3.20 -18.39
C ARG A 104 -3.24 4.73 -18.39
N ALA A 105 -4.39 5.28 -17.98
CA ALA A 105 -4.57 6.74 -17.86
C ALA A 105 -3.68 7.37 -16.79
N THR A 106 -3.10 6.57 -15.90
CA THR A 106 -2.31 7.04 -14.76
C THR A 106 -0.85 7.33 -15.08
N ARG A 107 -0.33 6.83 -16.21
CA ARG A 107 1.08 6.93 -16.59
C ARG A 107 2.04 6.32 -15.55
N THR A 108 1.61 5.25 -14.90
CA THR A 108 2.45 4.44 -14.03
C THR A 108 3.47 3.64 -14.84
N GLU A 109 4.75 3.77 -14.51
CA GLU A 109 5.86 3.02 -15.12
C GLU A 109 6.13 1.71 -14.38
N TRP A 110 5.94 1.72 -13.05
CA TRP A 110 6.16 0.58 -12.17
C TRP A 110 5.03 0.39 -11.17
N LEU A 111 4.60 -0.87 -10.99
CA LEU A 111 3.69 -1.33 -9.94
C LEU A 111 4.42 -2.32 -9.03
N LEU A 112 4.44 -2.07 -7.72
CA LEU A 112 4.91 -3.04 -6.73
C LEU A 112 3.70 -3.55 -5.94
N VAL A 113 3.36 -4.82 -6.15
CA VAL A 113 2.06 -5.38 -5.76
C VAL A 113 2.24 -6.30 -4.57
N ASP A 114 1.54 -6.01 -3.47
CA ASP A 114 1.47 -6.85 -2.28
C ASP A 114 0.80 -8.19 -2.62
N ASP A 115 1.54 -9.28 -2.47
CA ASP A 115 1.10 -10.63 -2.85
C ASP A 115 0.11 -11.28 -1.88
N GLY A 116 -0.24 -10.59 -0.79
CA GLY A 116 -1.14 -11.09 0.24
C GLY A 116 -2.51 -10.43 0.27
N TYR A 117 -2.82 -9.50 -0.65
CA TYR A 117 -4.17 -8.95 -0.80
C TYR A 117 -4.50 -8.50 -2.24
N PRO A 118 -5.67 -8.90 -2.80
CA PRO A 118 -6.62 -9.88 -2.26
C PRO A 118 -5.96 -11.24 -1.98
N PRO A 119 -6.60 -12.13 -1.20
CA PRO A 119 -6.06 -13.47 -0.98
C PRO A 119 -5.68 -14.14 -2.31
N PRO A 120 -4.58 -14.93 -2.35
CA PRO A 120 -4.12 -15.55 -3.58
C PRO A 120 -5.23 -16.30 -4.33
N GLY A 121 -5.47 -15.91 -5.58
CA GLY A 121 -6.50 -16.49 -6.45
C GLY A 121 -7.82 -15.72 -6.51
N GLU A 122 -8.07 -14.77 -5.61
CA GLU A 122 -9.32 -13.96 -5.61
C GLU A 122 -9.22 -12.72 -6.50
N GLY A 123 -8.01 -12.21 -6.71
CA GLY A 123 -7.72 -11.04 -7.55
C GLY A 123 -6.72 -11.33 -8.67
N THR A 124 -6.36 -10.27 -9.39
CA THR A 124 -5.25 -10.32 -10.36
C THR A 124 -3.92 -10.52 -9.66
N SER A 125 -3.03 -11.32 -10.23
CA SER A 125 -1.63 -11.38 -9.80
C SER A 125 -0.87 -10.12 -10.21
N TRP A 126 0.37 -9.96 -9.71
CA TRP A 126 1.20 -8.79 -9.99
C TRP A 126 1.54 -8.64 -11.48
N ASP A 127 1.76 -9.76 -12.19
CA ASP A 127 2.07 -9.81 -13.61
C ASP A 127 0.84 -9.50 -14.46
N GLU A 128 -0.32 -10.09 -14.14
CA GLU A 128 -1.60 -9.74 -14.76
C GLU A 128 -1.91 -8.23 -14.61
N LEU A 129 -1.67 -7.67 -13.42
CA LEU A 129 -1.89 -6.24 -13.18
C LEU A 129 -0.92 -5.37 -14.02
N GLY A 130 0.32 -5.80 -14.20
CA GLY A 130 1.29 -5.17 -15.10
C GLY A 130 0.85 -5.18 -16.56
N GLU A 131 0.26 -6.29 -17.04
CA GLU A 131 -0.30 -6.40 -18.38
C GLU A 131 -1.50 -5.46 -18.60
N LEU A 132 -2.42 -5.39 -17.63
CA LEU A 132 -3.56 -4.46 -17.67
C LEU A 132 -3.07 -3.01 -17.72
N ALA A 133 -2.14 -2.64 -16.83
CA ALA A 133 -1.58 -1.30 -16.74
C ALA A 133 -0.62 -0.95 -17.88
N ASN A 134 -0.16 -1.94 -18.65
CA ASN A 134 0.89 -1.80 -19.66
C ASN A 134 2.17 -1.16 -19.09
N CYS A 135 2.63 -1.68 -17.95
CA CYS A 135 3.81 -1.19 -17.24
C CYS A 135 4.62 -2.34 -16.62
N SER A 136 5.77 -2.01 -16.03
CA SER A 136 6.55 -3.02 -15.29
C SER A 136 5.88 -3.31 -13.96
N ALA A 137 5.78 -4.58 -13.57
CA ALA A 137 5.24 -4.97 -12.27
C ALA A 137 6.14 -5.97 -11.56
N ARG A 138 6.13 -5.94 -10.22
CA ARG A 138 6.88 -6.87 -9.36
C ARG A 138 6.12 -7.15 -8.05
N PRO A 139 6.29 -8.34 -7.46
CA PRO A 139 5.63 -8.66 -6.20
C PRO A 139 6.39 -8.11 -4.98
N VAL A 140 5.62 -7.82 -3.93
CA VAL A 140 6.06 -7.52 -2.56
C VAL A 140 5.55 -8.66 -1.67
N LEU A 141 6.45 -9.30 -0.91
CA LEU A 141 6.13 -10.48 -0.10
C LEU A 141 5.43 -10.06 1.20
N ARG A 142 4.17 -10.45 1.40
CA ARG A 142 3.47 -10.26 2.68
C ARG A 142 3.96 -11.27 3.70
N ILE A 143 4.60 -10.79 4.76
CA ILE A 143 5.18 -11.59 5.83
C ILE A 143 4.11 -12.48 6.48
N GLU A 144 2.92 -11.93 6.72
CA GLU A 144 1.84 -12.63 7.39
C GLU A 144 1.30 -13.80 6.58
N ARG A 145 1.18 -13.65 5.25
CA ARG A 145 0.75 -14.74 4.37
C ARG A 145 1.65 -15.97 4.54
N VAL A 146 2.97 -15.74 4.53
CA VAL A 146 3.95 -16.82 4.73
C VAL A 146 3.90 -17.34 6.17
N ALA A 147 3.88 -16.45 7.17
CA ALA A 147 3.88 -16.84 8.58
C ALA A 147 2.64 -17.65 9.00
N GLU A 148 1.52 -17.48 8.31
CA GLU A 148 0.27 -18.24 8.55
C GLU A 148 0.32 -19.66 7.95
N GLU A 149 1.18 -19.87 6.95
CA GLU A 149 1.28 -21.12 6.17
C GLU A 149 2.50 -21.98 6.58
N THR A 150 3.47 -21.44 7.33
CA THR A 150 4.70 -22.15 7.70
C THR A 150 5.23 -21.80 9.11
N SER A 151 6.24 -22.53 9.58
CA SER A 151 6.99 -22.21 10.79
C SER A 151 7.88 -20.96 10.62
N LEU A 152 8.41 -20.43 11.73
CA LEU A 152 9.38 -19.33 11.70
C LEU A 152 10.63 -19.65 10.86
N ASP A 153 11.10 -20.90 10.87
CA ASP A 153 12.24 -21.31 10.04
C ASP A 153 11.88 -21.31 8.55
N GLY A 154 10.67 -21.73 8.20
CA GLY A 154 10.19 -21.62 6.83
C GLY A 154 10.02 -20.17 6.38
N LEU A 155 9.50 -19.30 7.26
CA LEU A 155 9.42 -17.86 7.00
C LEU A 155 10.80 -17.26 6.74
N ARG A 156 11.80 -17.60 7.56
CA ARG A 156 13.20 -17.15 7.33
C ARG A 156 13.72 -17.63 5.98
N GLY A 157 13.42 -18.88 5.60
CA GLY A 157 13.77 -19.44 4.30
C GLY A 157 13.18 -18.66 3.13
N GLU A 158 11.88 -18.40 3.17
CA GLU A 158 11.16 -17.62 2.13
C GLU A 158 11.68 -16.19 2.03
N VAL A 159 11.91 -15.52 3.17
CA VAL A 159 12.47 -14.15 3.17
C VAL A 159 13.89 -14.12 2.62
N THR A 160 14.72 -15.12 2.94
CA THR A 160 16.08 -15.23 2.41
C THR A 160 16.05 -15.40 0.88
N ALA A 161 15.13 -16.22 0.37
CA ALA A 161 14.98 -16.49 -1.06
C ALA A 161 14.18 -15.42 -1.82
N ALA A 162 13.54 -14.47 -1.12
CA ALA A 162 12.57 -13.53 -1.70
C ALA A 162 13.11 -12.80 -2.94
N ARG A 163 14.33 -12.25 -2.87
CA ARG A 163 14.94 -11.54 -3.99
C ARG A 163 15.18 -12.45 -5.20
N GLU A 164 15.63 -13.68 -4.98
CA GLU A 164 15.88 -14.67 -6.03
C GLU A 164 14.56 -15.13 -6.68
N ASN A 165 13.50 -15.19 -5.88
CA ASN A 165 12.12 -15.48 -6.32
C ASN A 165 11.42 -14.26 -6.95
N GLY A 166 12.14 -13.15 -7.14
CA GLY A 166 11.66 -11.99 -7.90
C GLY A 166 10.97 -10.90 -7.09
N PHE A 167 10.83 -11.07 -5.78
CA PHE A 167 10.29 -10.05 -4.87
C PHE A 167 11.22 -8.84 -4.75
N VAL A 168 10.62 -7.66 -4.66
CA VAL A 168 11.35 -6.37 -4.59
C VAL A 168 11.19 -5.64 -3.27
N GLY A 169 10.36 -6.18 -2.38
CA GLY A 169 10.12 -5.67 -1.04
C GLY A 169 9.46 -6.73 -0.17
N LEU A 170 9.41 -6.47 1.13
CA LEU A 170 8.55 -7.17 2.08
C LEU A 170 7.43 -6.23 2.53
N LYS A 171 6.32 -6.78 3.00
CA LYS A 171 5.22 -6.03 3.61
C LYS A 171 4.80 -6.71 4.91
N THR A 172 4.54 -5.91 5.93
CA THR A 172 3.82 -6.34 7.13
C THR A 172 2.53 -5.55 7.30
N ILE A 173 1.48 -6.26 7.68
CA ILE A 173 0.18 -5.77 8.12
C ILE A 173 0.02 -5.87 9.65
N ALA A 174 1.12 -5.90 10.42
CA ALA A 174 1.08 -6.01 11.89
C ALA A 174 0.16 -5.00 12.59
N ALA A 175 -0.03 -3.82 11.98
CA ALA A 175 -1.03 -2.83 12.40
C ALA A 175 -2.43 -3.45 12.57
N TYR A 176 -2.87 -4.30 11.65
CA TYR A 176 -4.16 -5.02 11.68
C TYR A 176 -4.17 -6.22 12.63
N ARG A 177 -3.02 -6.63 13.16
CA ARG A 177 -2.86 -7.92 13.87
C ARG A 177 -2.38 -7.76 15.32
N GLY A 178 -2.63 -6.60 15.91
CA GLY A 178 -2.29 -6.28 17.30
C GLY A 178 -1.72 -4.88 17.51
N GLY A 179 -1.30 -4.23 16.43
CA GLY A 179 -0.72 -2.89 16.43
C GLY A 179 0.80 -2.90 16.21
N LEU A 180 1.39 -1.70 16.20
CA LEU A 180 2.82 -1.46 15.97
C LEU A 180 3.63 -1.41 17.26
N ASP A 181 2.97 -1.45 18.43
CA ASP A 181 3.60 -1.49 19.75
C ASP A 181 4.07 -2.91 20.11
N PHE A 182 5.09 -3.37 19.39
CA PHE A 182 5.61 -4.74 19.50
C PHE A 182 6.11 -5.09 20.90
N GLU A 183 6.66 -4.11 21.63
CA GLU A 183 7.18 -4.28 22.99
C GLU A 183 6.06 -4.48 24.03
N ALA A 184 4.85 -4.02 23.73
CA ALA A 184 3.70 -4.24 24.61
C ALA A 184 3.09 -5.65 24.46
N PHE A 185 3.55 -6.46 23.51
CA PHE A 185 3.10 -7.84 23.41
C PHE A 185 3.80 -8.70 24.46
N GLY A 186 3.03 -9.56 25.13
CA GLY A 186 3.56 -10.54 26.09
C GLY A 186 4.48 -11.58 25.44
N PRO A 187 4.93 -12.59 26.20
CA PRO A 187 5.64 -13.72 25.63
C PRO A 187 4.76 -14.45 24.60
N SER A 188 5.38 -14.97 23.55
CA SER A 188 4.68 -15.81 22.57
C SER A 188 4.45 -17.21 23.12
N ASP A 189 3.33 -17.81 22.70
CA ASP A 189 3.09 -19.23 22.88
C ASP A 189 3.61 -19.98 21.64
N PRO A 190 4.63 -20.85 21.75
CA PRO A 190 5.15 -21.60 20.60
C PRO A 190 4.09 -22.46 19.88
N SER A 191 2.97 -22.78 20.53
CA SER A 191 1.86 -23.51 19.93
C SER A 191 0.91 -22.65 19.08
N SER A 192 1.10 -21.33 19.07
CA SER A 192 0.28 -20.37 18.30
C SER A 192 0.70 -20.19 16.84
N LEU A 193 1.68 -20.96 16.35
CA LEU A 193 2.09 -20.98 14.95
C LEU A 193 1.21 -21.97 14.16
N GLY A 194 0.60 -21.48 13.06
CA GLY A 194 -0.37 -22.20 12.24
C GLY A 194 -1.79 -21.65 12.41
N GLY A 195 -2.24 -20.84 11.44
CA GLY A 195 -3.46 -20.04 11.53
C GLY A 195 -3.19 -18.55 11.65
N ARG A 196 -4.23 -17.72 11.85
CA ARG A 196 -4.14 -16.25 11.85
C ARG A 196 -3.09 -15.75 12.86
N VAL A 197 -2.01 -15.15 12.36
CA VAL A 197 -0.90 -14.65 13.20
C VAL A 197 -1.24 -13.28 13.79
N GLU A 198 -1.16 -13.15 15.12
CA GLU A 198 -1.48 -11.91 15.86
C GLU A 198 -0.61 -11.73 17.12
N GLY A 199 -0.55 -10.50 17.64
CA GLY A 199 0.09 -10.15 18.91
C GLY A 199 1.53 -10.62 19.02
N ALA A 200 1.83 -11.46 20.02
CA ALA A 200 3.18 -11.96 20.26
C ALA A 200 3.71 -12.84 19.12
N ALA A 201 2.86 -13.66 18.49
CA ALA A 201 3.26 -14.43 17.31
C ALA A 201 3.58 -13.52 16.12
N MET A 202 2.84 -12.41 15.98
CA MET A 202 3.11 -11.39 14.97
C MET A 202 4.47 -10.72 15.17
N ARG A 203 4.81 -10.34 16.41
CA ARG A 203 6.15 -9.83 16.74
C ARG A 203 7.23 -10.78 16.31
N ASP A 204 7.08 -12.05 16.65
CA ASP A 204 8.10 -13.05 16.39
C ASP A 204 8.28 -13.30 14.88
N ALA A 205 7.17 -13.33 14.13
CA ALA A 205 7.20 -13.44 12.67
C ALA A 205 7.90 -12.23 12.01
N VAL A 206 7.51 -11.00 12.37
CA VAL A 206 8.14 -9.77 11.83
C VAL A 206 9.61 -9.70 12.21
N THR A 207 9.96 -10.04 13.45
CA THR A 207 11.36 -10.06 13.90
C THR A 207 12.17 -11.10 13.13
N ALA A 208 11.64 -12.31 12.95
CA ALA A 208 12.31 -13.37 12.20
C ALA A 208 12.52 -13.00 10.72
N ALA A 209 11.53 -12.36 10.11
CA ALA A 209 11.62 -11.85 8.75
C ALA A 209 12.69 -10.75 8.63
N LEU A 210 12.71 -9.77 9.54
CA LEU A 210 13.71 -8.69 9.53
C LEU A 210 15.14 -9.22 9.74
N GLU A 211 15.33 -10.18 10.65
CA GLU A 211 16.62 -10.84 10.86
C GLU A 211 17.09 -11.59 9.60
N ALA A 212 16.20 -12.33 8.93
CA ALA A 212 16.53 -13.03 7.69
C ALA A 212 16.85 -12.04 6.55
N ASN A 213 16.10 -10.94 6.46
CA ASN A 213 16.28 -9.91 5.45
C ASN A 213 17.65 -9.22 5.55
N GLU A 214 18.09 -8.87 6.76
CA GLU A 214 19.44 -8.29 6.97
C GLU A 214 20.55 -9.34 6.80
N ALA A 215 20.32 -10.58 7.25
CA ALA A 215 21.29 -11.67 7.09
C ALA A 215 21.61 -11.99 5.62
N ALA A 216 20.69 -11.68 4.69
CA ALA A 216 20.93 -11.80 3.25
C ALA A 216 21.96 -10.79 2.69
N GLY A 217 22.41 -9.81 3.50
CA GLY A 217 23.47 -8.85 3.15
C GLY A 217 23.07 -7.77 2.14
N SER A 218 21.83 -7.80 1.63
CA SER A 218 21.25 -6.80 0.73
C SER A 218 19.75 -6.66 1.01
N PRO A 219 19.38 -6.15 2.20
CA PRO A 219 18.01 -6.17 2.69
C PRO A 219 17.05 -5.50 1.70
N LEU A 220 15.91 -6.16 1.48
CA LEU A 220 14.78 -5.58 0.74
C LEU A 220 14.12 -4.50 1.61
N PRO A 221 13.55 -3.44 1.00
CA PRO A 221 12.70 -2.50 1.73
C PRO A 221 11.51 -3.22 2.37
N VAL A 222 11.17 -2.83 3.60
CA VAL A 222 10.03 -3.38 4.35
C VAL A 222 8.95 -2.32 4.48
N GLN A 223 7.83 -2.57 3.82
CA GLN A 223 6.62 -1.77 3.91
C GLN A 223 5.87 -2.11 5.19
N VAL A 224 5.45 -1.10 5.93
CA VAL A 224 4.69 -1.26 7.17
C VAL A 224 3.43 -0.42 7.06
N HIS A 225 2.27 -1.08 7.10
CA HIS A 225 1.01 -0.35 7.18
C HIS A 225 0.97 0.49 8.47
N ALA A 226 0.60 1.76 8.38
CA ALA A 226 0.39 2.62 9.55
C ALA A 226 -0.79 3.58 9.36
N GLY A 227 -1.57 3.79 10.42
CA GLY A 227 -2.69 4.73 10.41
C GLY A 227 -4.00 4.14 9.86
N PHE A 228 -4.54 4.75 8.82
CA PHE A 228 -5.92 4.57 8.33
C PHE A 228 -6.15 3.19 7.70
N GLY A 229 -7.28 2.57 8.03
CA GLY A 229 -7.79 1.35 7.41
C GLY A 229 -9.13 0.95 8.03
N ASP A 230 -9.49 -0.32 7.91
CA ASP A 230 -10.78 -0.88 8.32
C ASP A 230 -10.97 -1.08 9.84
N SER A 231 -12.07 -1.75 10.20
CA SER A 231 -12.45 -2.01 11.60
C SER A 231 -11.60 -3.07 12.32
N ASP A 232 -10.78 -3.85 11.63
CA ASP A 232 -9.84 -4.77 12.27
C ASP A 232 -8.70 -4.01 12.97
N LEU A 233 -8.44 -2.76 12.57
CA LEU A 233 -7.45 -1.89 13.21
C LEU A 233 -7.94 -1.32 14.55
N PHE A 234 -7.03 -1.30 15.52
CA PHE A 234 -7.17 -0.42 16.68
C PHE A 234 -6.33 0.84 16.51
N LEU A 235 -6.96 1.90 15.98
CA LEU A 235 -6.29 3.13 15.51
C LEU A 235 -5.21 3.71 16.45
N PRO A 236 -5.38 3.75 17.79
CA PRO A 236 -4.34 4.28 18.67
C PRO A 236 -3.04 3.46 18.67
N ARG A 237 -3.10 2.16 18.36
CA ARG A 237 -1.93 1.27 18.36
C ARG A 237 -1.22 1.17 17.01
N VAL A 238 -1.66 1.91 16.01
CA VAL A 238 -1.05 1.91 14.66
C VAL A 238 -0.33 3.21 14.35
N GLN A 239 0.02 3.96 15.41
CA GLN A 239 0.88 5.13 15.32
C GLN A 239 2.31 4.69 14.93
N PRO A 240 2.94 5.30 13.90
CA PRO A 240 4.26 4.90 13.42
C PRO A 240 5.38 5.03 14.45
N GLY A 241 5.23 5.92 15.45
CA GLY A 241 6.22 6.15 16.51
C GLY A 241 6.60 4.88 17.28
N TYR A 242 5.70 3.90 17.37
CA TYR A 242 5.97 2.62 18.00
C TYR A 242 7.01 1.76 17.27
N LEU A 243 7.31 2.05 16.00
CA LEU A 243 8.31 1.31 15.21
C LEU A 243 9.75 1.69 15.53
N LYS A 244 9.99 2.74 16.32
CA LYS A 244 11.33 3.21 16.67
C LYS A 244 12.28 2.09 17.14
N PRO A 245 11.90 1.16 18.05
CA PRO A 245 12.78 0.07 18.46
C PRO A 245 13.19 -0.85 17.31
N LEU A 246 12.28 -1.16 16.38
CA LEU A 246 12.59 -1.97 15.20
C LEU A 246 13.50 -1.22 14.23
N ILE A 247 13.20 0.05 13.95
CA ILE A 247 14.01 0.91 13.07
C ILE A 247 15.46 0.99 13.57
N GLU A 248 15.65 1.13 14.89
CA GLU A 248 16.98 1.21 15.49
C GLU A 248 17.71 -0.13 15.60
N ARG A 249 16.97 -1.24 15.72
CA ARG A 249 17.52 -2.60 15.75
C ARG A 249 17.97 -3.04 14.35
N PHE A 250 17.20 -2.75 13.32
CA PHE A 250 17.40 -3.19 11.93
C PHE A 250 17.82 -2.00 11.04
N ARG A 251 19.01 -1.45 11.30
CA ARG A 251 19.46 -0.19 10.71
C ARG A 251 19.81 -0.28 9.22
N ASP A 252 20.08 -1.48 8.72
CA ASP A 252 20.42 -1.71 7.32
C ASP A 252 19.16 -1.90 6.47
N THR A 253 18.04 -2.24 7.10
CA THR A 253 16.73 -2.37 6.46
C THR A 253 16.09 -1.01 6.16
N PRO A 254 15.74 -0.72 4.89
CA PRO A 254 14.89 0.43 4.56
C PRO A 254 13.44 0.16 4.98
N PHE A 255 12.85 1.02 5.81
CA PHE A 255 11.45 0.97 6.19
C PHE A 255 10.63 1.98 5.39
N VAL A 256 9.48 1.53 4.86
CA VAL A 256 8.52 2.37 4.14
C VAL A 256 7.20 2.36 4.91
N LEU A 257 6.86 3.47 5.54
CA LEU A 257 5.64 3.61 6.33
C LEU A 257 4.48 4.00 5.42
N LEU A 258 3.51 3.10 5.25
CA LEU A 258 2.41 3.31 4.33
C LEU A 258 1.26 4.09 4.98
N HIS A 259 0.62 4.94 4.17
CA HIS A 259 -0.59 5.72 4.44
C HIS A 259 -0.45 6.83 5.49
N CYS A 260 0.03 6.47 6.68
CA CYS A 260 0.41 7.30 7.82
C CYS A 260 -0.67 8.21 8.42
N TYR A 261 -1.75 8.56 7.73
CA TYR A 261 -2.83 9.38 8.30
C TYR A 261 -3.55 8.63 9.42
N PRO A 262 -3.86 9.26 10.57
CA PRO A 262 -3.72 10.69 10.89
C PRO A 262 -2.35 11.11 11.46
N PHE A 263 -1.41 10.18 11.59
CA PHE A 263 -0.07 10.34 12.20
C PHE A 263 1.01 10.81 11.21
N VAL A 264 0.63 11.66 10.26
CA VAL A 264 1.53 12.10 9.16
C VAL A 264 2.76 12.84 9.69
N ARG A 265 2.58 13.64 10.74
CA ARG A 265 3.68 14.41 11.34
C ARG A 265 4.69 13.50 12.02
N GLU A 266 4.21 12.48 12.72
CA GLU A 266 5.04 11.49 13.38
C GLU A 266 5.83 10.64 12.38
N ALA A 267 5.19 10.21 11.28
CA ALA A 267 5.88 9.55 10.18
C ALA A 267 6.96 10.45 9.57
N GLY A 268 6.63 11.73 9.37
CA GLY A 268 7.58 12.72 8.87
C GLY A 268 8.77 12.91 9.82
N TRP A 269 8.52 13.05 11.12
CA TRP A 269 9.58 13.14 12.12
C TRP A 269 10.50 11.92 12.10
N LEU A 270 9.96 10.70 12.00
CA LEU A 270 10.77 9.48 11.90
C LEU A 270 11.67 9.49 10.66
N ALA A 271 11.13 9.87 9.50
CA ALA A 271 11.92 10.00 8.27
C ALA A 271 13.00 11.10 8.39
N HIS A 272 12.70 12.20 9.07
CA HIS A 272 13.65 13.27 9.35
C HIS A 272 14.84 12.78 10.20
N VAL A 273 14.60 11.93 11.20
CA VAL A 273 15.65 11.50 12.13
C VAL A 273 16.37 10.21 11.72
N TYR A 274 15.75 9.34 10.91
CA TYR A 274 16.31 8.03 10.53
C TYR A 274 16.55 7.95 9.02
N GLY A 275 17.81 7.74 8.63
CA GLY A 275 18.21 7.68 7.21
C GLY A 275 17.68 6.45 6.44
N ASN A 276 17.18 5.44 7.16
CA ASN A 276 16.57 4.24 6.60
C ASN A 276 15.02 4.28 6.63
N VAL A 277 14.40 5.44 6.93
CA VAL A 277 12.93 5.56 6.98
C VAL A 277 12.41 6.44 5.85
N TYR A 278 11.38 5.92 5.18
CA TYR A 278 10.59 6.54 4.13
C TYR A 278 9.11 6.43 4.49
N PHE A 279 8.26 7.24 3.89
CA PHE A 279 6.81 7.10 4.08
C PHE A 279 6.04 7.68 2.90
N ASP A 280 4.77 7.31 2.81
CA ASP A 280 3.82 7.85 1.84
C ASP A 280 2.52 8.32 2.51
N LEU A 281 1.62 8.81 1.67
CA LEU A 281 0.27 9.23 2.02
C LEU A 281 -0.80 8.49 1.20
N SER A 282 -0.43 7.32 0.67
CA SER A 282 -1.31 6.43 -0.07
C SER A 282 -2.55 6.08 0.74
N LEU A 283 -3.54 5.47 0.08
CA LEU A 283 -4.89 5.22 0.59
C LEU A 283 -5.67 6.50 0.92
N THR A 284 -5.12 7.41 1.72
CA THR A 284 -5.84 8.50 2.37
C THR A 284 -6.01 9.78 1.55
N ILE A 285 -5.16 10.02 0.53
CA ILE A 285 -5.29 11.17 -0.40
C ILE A 285 -6.73 11.33 -0.95
N PRO A 286 -7.39 10.28 -1.50
CA PRO A 286 -8.77 10.39 -1.95
C PRO A 286 -9.80 10.50 -0.80
N HIS A 287 -9.47 10.01 0.40
CA HIS A 287 -10.37 9.99 1.55
C HIS A 287 -10.46 11.31 2.33
N VAL A 288 -9.46 12.17 2.25
CA VAL A 288 -9.46 13.44 2.99
C VAL A 288 -10.02 14.61 2.18
N SER A 289 -10.70 15.54 2.87
CA SER A 289 -11.28 16.72 2.22
C SER A 289 -10.23 17.72 1.73
N ARG A 290 -9.07 17.75 2.40
CA ARG A 290 -7.94 18.67 2.16
C ARG A 290 -6.61 17.92 1.98
N PRO A 291 -6.42 17.14 0.90
CA PRO A 291 -5.21 16.36 0.70
C PRO A 291 -3.94 17.22 0.60
N ALA A 292 -4.05 18.45 0.08
CA ALA A 292 -2.92 19.39 0.03
C ALA A 292 -2.38 19.76 1.42
N GLU A 293 -3.25 19.84 2.43
CA GLU A 293 -2.83 20.11 3.82
C GLU A 293 -2.07 18.92 4.40
N MET A 294 -2.52 17.70 4.10
CA MET A 294 -1.83 16.47 4.49
C MET A 294 -0.43 16.39 3.87
N VAL A 295 -0.31 16.68 2.57
CA VAL A 295 0.98 16.77 1.86
C VAL A 295 1.87 17.86 2.47
N ARG A 296 1.31 19.02 2.82
CA ARG A 296 2.05 20.10 3.48
C ARG A 296 2.61 19.65 4.84
N GLN A 297 1.87 18.84 5.60
CA GLN A 297 2.35 18.29 6.86
C GLN A 297 3.48 17.28 6.65
N ALA A 298 3.36 16.39 5.66
CA ALA A 298 4.41 15.44 5.30
C ALA A 298 5.72 16.14 4.91
N LEU A 299 5.64 17.25 4.17
CA LEU A 299 6.80 17.99 3.68
C LEU A 299 7.33 19.04 4.68
N ALA A 300 6.68 19.24 5.83
CA ALA A 300 7.02 20.32 6.75
C ALA A 300 8.41 20.13 7.40
N GLU A 301 8.78 18.88 7.66
CA GLU A 301 9.96 18.55 8.48
C GLU A 301 10.95 17.61 7.75
N VAL A 302 10.59 17.06 6.59
CA VAL A 302 11.34 15.97 5.94
C VAL A 302 12.12 16.45 4.72
N ALA A 303 13.30 15.86 4.49
CA ALA A 303 13.97 15.99 3.20
C ALA A 303 13.08 15.37 2.11
N GLY A 304 12.83 16.10 1.01
CA GLY A 304 11.89 15.67 -0.04
C GLY A 304 12.23 14.33 -0.71
N THR A 305 13.40 13.75 -0.48
CA THR A 305 13.83 12.44 -0.99
C THR A 305 13.31 11.24 -0.18
N GLN A 306 12.68 11.46 0.97
CA GLN A 306 12.16 10.40 1.85
C GLN A 306 10.63 10.31 1.85
N VAL A 307 9.95 11.22 1.15
CA VAL A 307 8.50 11.15 0.92
C VAL A 307 8.26 10.46 -0.41
N LEU A 308 7.62 9.30 -0.37
CA LEU A 308 7.17 8.58 -1.55
C LEU A 308 5.74 9.02 -1.88
N ARG A 309 5.41 9.05 -3.17
CA ARG A 309 4.08 9.41 -3.64
C ARG A 309 3.58 8.32 -4.57
N GLU A 310 2.48 7.72 -4.17
CA GLU A 310 1.74 6.78 -4.99
C GLU A 310 0.70 7.49 -5.84
N ASN A 311 0.22 6.77 -6.85
CA ASN A 311 -0.84 7.27 -7.68
C ASN A 311 -2.20 7.08 -6.99
N ALA A 312 -2.70 8.14 -6.38
CA ALA A 312 -4.04 8.16 -5.80
C ALA A 312 -5.19 7.91 -6.80
N ARG A 313 -4.92 7.84 -8.11
CA ARG A 313 -5.91 7.49 -9.14
C ARG A 313 -6.10 5.98 -9.34
N ALA A 314 -5.20 5.14 -8.83
CA ALA A 314 -5.29 3.68 -8.95
C ALA A 314 -5.93 2.99 -7.73
N LEU A 315 -6.25 3.76 -6.67
CA LEU A 315 -6.55 3.25 -5.32
C LEU A 315 -7.81 2.41 -5.15
N TYR A 316 -8.51 2.04 -6.22
CA TYR A 316 -9.78 1.33 -6.08
C TYR A 316 -10.03 0.18 -7.04
N GLY A 317 -9.09 -0.20 -7.92
CA GLY A 317 -9.40 -1.21 -8.95
C GLY A 317 -10.76 -0.94 -9.60
N LEU A 318 -11.01 0.36 -9.85
CA LEU A 318 -12.35 0.90 -10.09
C LEU A 318 -12.93 0.46 -11.40
#